data_AF-A0A7S3T1Q0-F1
#
_entry.id   AF-A0A7S3T1Q0-F1
#
_cell.length_a   1.000
_cell.length_b   1.000
_cell.length_c   1.000
_cell.angle_alpha   90.00
_cell.angle_beta   90.00
_cell.angle_gamma   90.00
#
_symmetry.space_group_name_H-M   'P 1'
#
loop_
_entity.id
_entity.type
_entity.pdbx_description
1 polymer ?
#
loop_
_entity_poly.entity_id
_entity_poly.type
_entity_poly.pdbx_seq_one_letter_code
_entity_poly.pdbx_strand_id
1 'polypeptide(L)'
;FDEVTASCLLKCDLDGNVVDKGTNKGPLFKQGFVVHSAVHAARPDLKCVWHCHHADITAVSMTKVGLLPISQEAIGLTGALSYHPFEGTATDLDERERMAKSLGPKNKVMMLVNHGPITAGGSV
;
A
#
# COMPACT_ATOMS: atom_id res chain seq x y z
N PHE A 1 -13.59 -9.72 2.59
CA PHE A 1 -12.51 -9.96 3.57
C PHE A 1 -12.94 -11.02 4.58
N ASP A 2 -14.23 -11.10 4.90
CA ASP A 2 -14.80 -11.96 5.95
C ASP A 2 -14.65 -13.48 5.73
N GLU A 3 -14.25 -13.90 4.53
CA GLU A 3 -14.01 -15.31 4.18
C GLU A 3 -12.52 -15.71 4.28
N VAL A 4 -11.63 -14.76 4.60
CA VAL A 4 -10.20 -15.02 4.71
C VAL A 4 -9.91 -15.79 6.00
N THR A 5 -9.13 -16.85 5.86
CA THR A 5 -8.63 -17.67 6.97
C THR A 5 -7.11 -17.78 6.88
N ALA A 6 -6.46 -18.15 7.99
CA ALA A 6 -5.01 -18.38 8.00
C ALA A 6 -4.57 -19.39 6.92
N SER A 7 -5.37 -20.44 6.70
CA SER A 7 -5.06 -21.51 5.75
C SER A 7 -5.22 -21.11 4.28
N CYS A 8 -6.00 -20.06 3.96
CA CYS A 8 -6.23 -19.64 2.57
C CYS A 8 -5.38 -18.42 2.16
N LEU A 9 -4.40 -18.02 2.97
CA LEU A 9 -3.45 -16.98 2.59
C LEU A 9 -2.48 -17.51 1.52
N LEU A 10 -2.21 -16.69 0.50
CA LEU A 10 -1.17 -16.95 -0.47
C LEU A 10 0.18 -16.48 0.08
N LYS A 11 1.20 -17.33 0.00
CA LYS A 11 2.59 -16.93 0.22
C LYS A 11 3.23 -16.63 -1.13
N CYS A 12 3.76 -15.42 -1.28
CA CYS A 12 4.37 -14.94 -2.51
C CYS A 12 5.81 -14.47 -2.27
N ASP A 13 6.66 -14.56 -3.28
CA ASP A 13 7.95 -13.86 -3.30
C ASP A 13 7.79 -12.39 -3.74
N LEU A 14 8.87 -11.60 -3.71
CA LEU A 14 8.82 -10.18 -4.09
C LEU A 14 8.50 -9.95 -5.58
N ASP A 15 8.70 -10.95 -6.43
CA ASP A 15 8.39 -10.89 -7.86
C ASP A 15 6.93 -11.24 -8.16
N GLY A 16 6.16 -11.63 -7.13
CA GLY A 16 4.74 -11.97 -7.25
C GLY A 16 4.51 -13.40 -7.75
N ASN A 17 5.52 -14.26 -7.64
CA ASN A 17 5.32 -15.69 -7.83
C ASN A 17 4.72 -16.29 -6.57
N VAL A 18 3.72 -17.16 -6.76
CA VAL A 18 3.08 -17.87 -5.64
C VAL A 18 3.95 -19.05 -5.24
N VAL A 19 4.52 -18.98 -4.03
CA VAL A 19 5.36 -20.02 -3.42
C VAL A 19 4.51 -21.09 -2.73
N ASP A 20 3.40 -20.68 -2.11
CA ASP A 20 2.46 -21.58 -1.45
C ASP A 20 1.05 -21.02 -1.55
N LYS A 21 0.09 -21.90 -1.85
CA LYS A 21 -1.33 -21.54 -2.00
C LYS A 21 -2.16 -21.85 -0.75
N GLY A 22 -1.63 -22.64 0.20
CA GLY A 22 -2.44 -23.20 1.28
C GLY A 22 -3.69 -23.89 0.72
N THR A 23 -4.87 -23.50 1.20
CA THR A 23 -6.17 -23.98 0.71
C THR A 23 -6.80 -23.07 -0.37
N ASN A 24 -6.13 -21.98 -0.75
CA ASN A 24 -6.65 -21.02 -1.71
C ASN A 24 -6.70 -21.60 -3.13
N LYS A 25 -7.83 -21.41 -3.82
CA LYS A 25 -8.04 -21.86 -5.20
C LYS A 25 -7.91 -20.75 -6.24
N GLY A 26 -7.87 -19.49 -5.81
CA GLY A 26 -7.80 -18.31 -6.67
C GLY A 26 -6.38 -17.94 -7.09
N PRO A 27 -6.25 -17.05 -8.09
CA PRO A 27 -4.97 -16.48 -8.48
C PRO A 27 -4.53 -15.36 -7.52
N LEU A 28 -3.24 -15.03 -7.54
CA LEU A 28 -2.76 -13.78 -6.96
C LEU A 28 -3.34 -12.59 -7.75
N PHE A 29 -3.89 -11.60 -7.04
CA PHE A 29 -4.25 -10.32 -7.64
C PHE A 29 -2.97 -9.50 -7.88
N LYS A 30 -2.37 -9.68 -9.06
CA LYS A 30 -1.06 -9.11 -9.40
C LYS A 30 -1.03 -7.59 -9.27
N GLN A 31 -2.07 -6.89 -9.72
CA GLN A 31 -2.11 -5.43 -9.70
C GLN A 31 -2.06 -4.88 -8.27
N GLY A 32 -2.85 -5.46 -7.36
CA GLY A 32 -2.76 -5.09 -5.94
C GLY A 32 -1.41 -5.44 -5.34
N PHE A 33 -0.82 -6.58 -5.73
CA PHE A 33 0.45 -7.05 -5.18
C PHE A 33 1.65 -6.13 -5.51
N VAL A 34 1.63 -5.42 -6.64
CA VAL A 34 2.72 -4.49 -7.04
C VAL A 34 2.98 -3.46 -5.94
N VAL A 35 1.93 -2.91 -5.34
CA VAL A 35 2.03 -1.92 -4.26
C VAL A 35 2.70 -2.50 -3.01
N HIS A 36 2.26 -3.68 -2.57
CA HIS A 36 2.82 -4.33 -1.39
C HIS A 36 4.29 -4.73 -1.59
N SER A 37 4.62 -5.30 -2.75
CA SER A 37 5.98 -5.71 -3.10
C SER A 37 6.93 -4.51 -3.23
N ALA A 38 6.48 -3.37 -3.78
CA ALA A 38 7.26 -2.15 -3.82
C ALA A 38 7.68 -1.69 -2.42
N VAL A 39 6.73 -1.65 -1.48
CA VAL A 39 6.99 -1.22 -0.10
C VAL A 39 7.92 -2.20 0.61
N HIS A 40 7.66 -3.51 0.53
CA HIS A 40 8.51 -4.50 1.20
C HIS A 40 9.93 -4.57 0.63
N ALA A 41 10.10 -4.41 -0.68
CA ALA A 41 11.42 -4.35 -1.31
C ALA A 41 12.19 -3.09 -0.88
N ALA A 42 11.51 -1.95 -0.82
CA ALA A 42 12.13 -0.67 -0.45
C ALA A 42 12.43 -0.55 1.05
N ARG A 43 11.59 -1.15 1.90
CA ARG A 43 11.61 -0.98 3.36
C ARG A 43 11.50 -2.33 4.08
N PRO A 44 12.62 -3.08 4.19
CA PRO A 44 12.64 -4.36 4.88
C PRO A 44 12.25 -4.29 6.36
N ASP A 45 12.30 -3.11 6.98
CA ASP A 45 11.83 -2.86 8.35
C ASP A 45 10.30 -2.88 8.48
N LEU A 46 9.57 -2.66 7.38
CA LEU A 46 8.11 -2.71 7.34
C LEU A 46 7.65 -4.14 7.05
N LYS A 47 6.97 -4.74 8.04
CA LYS A 47 6.54 -6.15 8.04
C LYS A 47 5.06 -6.34 7.70
N CYS A 48 4.28 -5.27 7.77
CA CYS A 48 2.90 -5.25 7.31
C CYS A 48 2.66 -4.02 6.44
N VAL A 49 1.86 -4.20 5.39
CA VAL A 49 1.41 -3.15 4.48
C VAL A 49 -0.09 -3.34 4.28
N TRP A 50 -0.86 -2.29 4.53
CA TRP A 50 -2.30 -2.25 4.33
C TRP A 50 -2.66 -1.15 3.33
N HIS A 51 -3.65 -1.45 2.50
CA HIS A 51 -4.17 -0.55 1.48
C HIS A 51 -5.68 -0.73 1.41
N CYS A 52 -6.41 0.36 1.22
CA CYS A 52 -7.87 0.35 1.12
C CYS A 52 -8.39 1.48 0.24
N HIS A 53 -9.64 1.34 -0.20
CA HIS A 53 -10.38 2.37 -0.95
C HIS A 53 -11.60 2.84 -0.15
N HIS A 54 -11.40 3.17 1.14
CA HIS A 54 -12.49 3.73 1.93
C HIS A 54 -12.91 5.09 1.35
N ALA A 55 -14.22 5.33 1.21
CA ALA A 55 -14.76 6.46 0.45
C ALA A 55 -14.15 7.81 0.88
N ASP A 56 -14.11 8.08 2.19
CA ASP A 56 -13.64 9.37 2.71
C ASP A 56 -12.16 9.64 2.42
N ILE A 57 -11.28 8.65 2.64
CA ILE A 57 -9.85 8.84 2.42
C ILE A 57 -9.49 8.84 0.93
N THR A 58 -10.22 8.06 0.11
CA THR A 58 -10.11 8.13 -1.34
C THR A 58 -10.56 9.51 -1.85
N ALA A 59 -11.64 10.08 -1.32
CA ALA A 59 -12.07 11.44 -1.67
C ALA A 59 -11.00 12.48 -1.31
N VAL A 60 -10.40 12.39 -0.11
CA VAL A 60 -9.27 13.25 0.30
C VAL A 60 -8.08 13.11 -0.66
N SER A 61 -7.75 11.87 -1.08
CA SER A 61 -6.65 11.58 -2.01
C SER A 61 -6.83 12.22 -3.40
N MET A 62 -8.06 12.56 -3.77
CA MET A 62 -8.41 13.22 -5.04
C MET A 62 -8.31 14.75 -4.97
N THR A 63 -8.10 15.31 -3.79
CA THR A 63 -7.97 16.77 -3.63
C THR A 63 -6.52 17.23 -3.82
N LYS A 64 -6.32 18.42 -4.40
CA LYS A 64 -4.98 19.01 -4.55
C LYS A 64 -4.28 19.29 -3.22
N VAL A 65 -5.05 19.49 -2.15
CA VAL A 65 -4.55 19.81 -0.82
C VAL A 65 -4.22 18.58 0.02
N GLY A 66 -4.71 17.40 -0.38
CA GLY A 66 -4.52 16.16 0.35
C GLY A 66 -5.10 16.21 1.77
N LEU A 67 -4.45 15.52 2.70
CA LEU A 67 -4.85 15.51 4.10
C LEU A 67 -4.47 16.84 4.79
N LEU A 68 -5.48 17.63 5.16
CA LEU A 68 -5.29 18.89 5.89
C LEU A 68 -5.11 18.64 7.40
N PRO A 69 -4.26 19.42 8.09
CA PRO A 69 -4.02 19.30 9.53
C PRO A 69 -5.14 19.97 10.35
N ILE A 70 -6.38 19.50 10.21
CA ILE A 70 -7.59 20.11 10.80
C ILE A 70 -8.20 19.30 11.95
N SER A 71 -7.64 18.13 12.26
CA SER A 71 -7.99 17.32 13.43
C SER A 71 -6.72 16.87 14.16
N GLN A 72 -6.86 16.42 15.41
CA GLN A 72 -5.72 15.91 16.20
C GLN A 72 -5.00 14.76 15.48
N GLU A 73 -5.76 13.85 14.89
CA GLU A 73 -5.26 12.69 14.14
C GLU A 73 -4.52 13.14 12.88
N ALA A 74 -5.09 14.10 12.13
CA ALA A 74 -4.47 14.62 10.92
C ALA A 74 -3.17 15.39 11.23
N ILE A 75 -3.15 16.17 12.32
CA ILE A 75 -1.95 16.86 12.80
C ILE A 75 -0.85 15.85 13.13
N GLY A 76 -1.18 14.74 13.79
CA GLY A 76 -0.22 13.68 14.12
C GLY A 76 0.45 13.02 12.91
N LEU A 77 -0.18 13.09 11.73
CA LEU A 77 0.39 12.60 10.47
C LEU A 77 1.19 13.66 9.70
N THR A 78 1.23 14.90 10.17
CA THR A 78 1.97 15.98 9.52
C THR A 78 3.45 15.63 9.41
N GLY A 79 3.98 15.64 8.19
CA GLY A 79 5.38 15.27 7.90
C GLY A 79 5.66 13.76 7.89
N ALA A 80 4.69 12.92 8.26
CA ALA A 80 4.77 11.46 8.22
C ALA A 80 4.04 10.83 7.01
N LEU A 81 3.43 11.67 6.17
CA LEU A 81 2.67 11.30 4.97
C LEU A 81 3.48 11.63 3.72
N SER A 82 3.68 10.62 2.88
CA SER A 82 4.19 10.78 1.51
C SER A 82 3.05 10.82 0.49
N TYR A 83 3.31 11.33 -0.71
CA TYR A 83 2.38 11.30 -1.84
C TYR A 83 3.03 10.64 -3.04
N HIS A 84 2.26 9.80 -3.73
CA HIS A 84 2.65 9.18 -5.00
C HIS A 84 1.64 9.56 -6.09
N PRO A 85 2.09 10.12 -7.22
CA PRO A 85 1.21 10.44 -8.35
C PRO A 85 0.44 9.22 -8.85
N PHE A 86 -0.73 9.45 -9.44
CA PHE A 86 -1.49 8.38 -10.09
C PHE A 86 -0.84 8.01 -11.43
N GLU A 87 -0.45 6.75 -11.61
CA GLU A 87 0.18 6.26 -12.84
C GLU A 87 -0.72 5.29 -13.64
N GLY A 88 -1.97 5.09 -13.22
CA GLY A 88 -2.93 4.19 -13.88
C GLY A 88 -3.10 2.87 -13.14
N THR A 89 -3.29 1.77 -13.87
CA THR A 89 -3.37 0.44 -13.27
C THR A 89 -1.96 -0.07 -12.98
N ALA A 90 -1.67 -0.34 -11.70
CA ALA A 90 -0.39 -0.82 -11.17
C ALA A 90 0.00 -2.21 -11.72
N THR A 91 0.23 -2.28 -13.03
CA THR A 91 0.62 -3.49 -13.77
C THR A 91 2.10 -3.48 -14.10
N ASP A 92 2.77 -2.34 -13.90
CA ASP A 92 4.15 -2.12 -14.27
C ASP A 92 5.07 -2.24 -13.04
N LEU A 93 6.06 -3.12 -13.15
CA LEU A 93 7.09 -3.27 -12.12
C LEU A 93 7.97 -2.02 -12.02
N ASP A 94 8.04 -1.21 -13.08
CA ASP A 94 8.80 0.03 -13.11
C ASP A 94 8.24 1.10 -12.14
N GLU A 95 6.96 0.99 -11.77
CA GLU A 95 6.32 1.86 -10.76
C GLU A 95 6.93 1.64 -9.36
N ARG A 96 7.45 0.43 -9.07
CA ARG A 96 7.99 0.07 -7.75
C ARG A 96 9.08 1.01 -7.29
N GLU A 97 10.01 1.37 -8.17
CA GLU A 97 11.12 2.28 -7.83
C GLU A 97 10.62 3.69 -7.52
N ARG A 98 9.62 4.17 -8.25
CA ARG A 98 9.03 5.51 -8.03
C ARG A 98 8.22 5.54 -6.75
N MET A 99 7.43 4.51 -6.47
CA MET A 99 6.74 4.34 -5.18
C MET A 99 7.73 4.30 -4.01
N ALA A 100 8.83 3.57 -4.13
CA ALA A 100 9.87 3.51 -3.12
C ALA A 100 10.47 4.90 -2.83
N LYS A 101 10.74 5.68 -3.88
CA LYS A 101 11.22 7.07 -3.77
C LYS A 101 10.18 7.99 -3.12
N SER A 102 8.91 7.86 -3.51
CA SER A 102 7.79 8.60 -2.90
C SER A 102 7.66 8.30 -1.41
N LEU A 103 7.67 7.02 -1.01
CA LEU A 103 7.57 6.61 0.39
C LEU A 103 8.77 7.11 1.21
N GLY A 104 9.97 6.99 0.65
CA GLY A 104 11.19 7.43 1.30
C GLY A 104 11.58 6.58 2.53
N PRO A 105 12.66 6.98 3.21
CA PRO A 105 13.29 6.14 4.24
C PRO A 105 12.62 6.19 5.61
N LYS A 106 11.70 7.14 5.84
CA LYS A 106 11.13 7.41 7.18
C LYS A 106 9.63 7.20 7.25
N ASN A 107 8.89 7.69 6.25
CA ASN A 107 7.44 7.67 6.30
C ASN A 107 6.91 6.23 6.26
N LYS A 108 5.72 6.08 6.86
CA LYS A 108 5.00 4.81 6.97
C LYS A 108 3.60 4.89 6.36
N VAL A 109 3.21 6.08 5.93
CA VAL A 109 1.94 6.34 5.26
C VAL A 109 2.25 7.02 3.93
N MET A 110 1.64 6.52 2.86
CA MET A 110 1.74 7.10 1.54
C MET A 110 0.34 7.22 0.94
N MET A 111 -0.02 8.42 0.51
CA MET A 111 -1.25 8.65 -0.23
C MET A 111 -0.98 8.42 -1.72
N LEU A 112 -1.66 7.45 -2.31
CA LEU A 112 -1.75 7.31 -3.76
C LEU A 112 -2.78 8.33 -4.25
N VAL A 113 -2.34 9.34 -4.98
CA VAL A 113 -3.20 10.40 -5.51
C VAL A 113 -4.31 9.77 -6.36
N ASN A 114 -5.55 10.23 -6.20
CA ASN A 114 -6.75 9.71 -6.88
C ASN A 114 -7.09 8.22 -6.64
N HIS A 115 -6.54 7.59 -5.60
CA HIS A 115 -6.65 6.14 -5.41
C HIS A 115 -6.94 5.76 -3.96
N GLY A 116 -6.05 6.11 -3.02
CA GLY A 116 -6.23 5.80 -1.60
C GLY A 116 -4.92 5.68 -0.83
N PRO A 117 -4.97 5.39 0.47
CA PRO A 117 -3.78 5.29 1.31
C PRO A 117 -3.11 3.93 1.21
N ILE A 118 -1.81 3.93 1.47
CA ILE A 118 -1.02 2.80 1.94
C ILE A 118 -0.54 3.14 3.35
N THR A 119 -0.73 2.24 4.30
CA THR A 119 -0.13 2.31 5.64
C THR A 119 0.76 1.09 5.85
N ALA A 120 1.84 1.27 6.58
CA ALA A 120 2.80 0.20 6.84
C ALA A 120 3.34 0.25 8.27
N GLY A 121 3.75 -0.91 8.78
CA GLY A 121 4.14 -1.07 10.18
C GLY A 121 5.15 -2.19 10.40
N GLY A 122 5.75 -2.22 11.59
CA GLY A 122 6.66 -3.30 12.01
C GLY A 122 5.93 -4.59 12.40
N SER A 123 4.60 -4.56 12.48
CA SER A 123 3.70 -5.68 12.75
C SER A 123 2.37 -5.47 12.04
N VAL A 124 1.58 -6.54 11.96
CA VAL A 124 0.12 -6.47 11.71
C VAL A 124 -0.55 -5.72 12.85
#